data_AF-A0A9E4VLG7-F1
#
_entry.id   AF-A0A9E4VLG7-F1
#
_cell.length_a   1.000
_cell.length_b   1.000
_cell.length_c   1.000
_cell.angle_alpha   90.00
_cell.angle_beta   90.00
_cell.angle_gamma   90.00
#
_symmetry.space_group_name_H-M   'P 1'
#
loop_
_entity.id
_entity.type
_entity.pdbx_description
1 polymer ?
#
loop_
_entity_poly.entity_id
_entity_poly.type
_entity_poly.pdbx_seq_one_letter_code
_entity_poly.pdbx_strand_id
1 'polypeptide(L)'
;MRLFRVSSLWAAVAAAIGAFVLLGYFLDFEFIQNIRLLFMRWAALLAAAALLVGLANLVQVHWRKLSLTDEGWIYSAVLILALLATLILALLLGPDDEVALFIVENFQLPLEAGLMALLSVTLLVAGFRLAARRRDAFSVLFLATALLVLLGTGPVLGGAEGQVMRDLRAWIAQVWSAGGARGIALGVALGATTTGLRVLLGADRPYGS
;
A
#
# COMPACT_ATOMS: atom_id res chain seq x y z
N MET A 1 -15.27 -4.58 35.94
CA MET A 1 -15.35 -5.98 35.46
C MET A 1 -16.44 -6.24 34.40
N ARG A 2 -17.52 -5.45 34.30
CA ARG A 2 -18.57 -5.63 33.25
C ARG A 2 -18.19 -5.10 31.86
N LEU A 3 -17.39 -4.04 31.77
CA LEU A 3 -16.94 -3.46 30.49
C LEU A 3 -16.02 -4.41 29.70
N PHE A 4 -15.21 -5.21 30.40
CA PHE A 4 -14.28 -6.17 29.79
C PHE A 4 -14.96 -7.34 29.06
N ARG A 5 -16.22 -7.65 29.40
CA ARG A 5 -16.97 -8.79 28.82
C ARG A 5 -17.76 -8.39 27.56
N VAL A 6 -18.01 -7.10 27.37
CA VAL A 6 -18.76 -6.59 26.21
C VAL A 6 -17.86 -6.44 24.98
N SER A 7 -16.62 -5.94 25.15
CA SER A 7 -15.66 -5.82 24.05
C SER A 7 -15.26 -7.18 23.45
N SER A 8 -15.20 -8.23 24.26
CA SER A 8 -14.96 -9.60 23.79
C SER A 8 -16.11 -10.19 22.98
N LEU A 9 -17.35 -9.80 23.28
CA LEU A 9 -18.53 -10.27 22.53
C LEU A 9 -18.51 -9.68 21.11
N TRP A 10 -18.24 -8.38 20.96
CA TRP A 10 -18.16 -7.74 19.64
C TRP A 10 -17.03 -8.32 18.78
N ALA A 11 -15.86 -8.55 19.37
CA ALA A 11 -14.76 -9.21 18.68
C ALA A 11 -15.11 -10.64 18.24
N ALA A 12 -15.78 -11.42 19.11
CA ALA A 12 -16.22 -12.78 18.76
C ALA A 12 -17.29 -12.78 17.65
N VAL A 13 -18.20 -11.82 17.65
CA VAL A 13 -19.20 -11.65 16.58
C VAL A 13 -18.52 -11.28 15.26
N ALA A 14 -17.58 -10.34 15.27
CA ALA A 14 -16.82 -9.97 14.08
C ALA A 14 -16.02 -11.16 13.52
N ALA A 15 -15.36 -11.92 14.40
CA ALA A 15 -14.67 -13.15 14.05
C ALA A 15 -15.60 -14.21 13.44
N ALA A 16 -16.76 -14.44 14.04
CA ALA A 16 -17.74 -15.40 13.55
C ALA A 16 -18.30 -15.00 12.17
N ILE A 17 -18.62 -13.71 11.97
CA ILE A 17 -19.10 -13.20 10.68
C ILE A 17 -18.01 -13.36 9.61
N GLY A 18 -16.76 -12.99 9.93
CA GLY A 18 -15.66 -13.13 8.98
C GLY A 18 -15.35 -14.59 8.63
N ALA A 19 -15.37 -15.48 9.62
CA ALA A 19 -15.24 -16.92 9.39
C ALA A 19 -16.40 -17.48 8.54
N PHE A 20 -17.63 -17.02 8.78
CA PHE A 20 -18.80 -17.39 7.98
C PHE A 20 -18.65 -16.94 6.52
N VAL A 21 -18.24 -15.69 6.28
CA VAL A 21 -18.00 -15.16 4.92
C VAL A 21 -16.94 -15.98 4.19
N LEU A 22 -15.84 -16.33 4.87
CA LEU A 22 -14.78 -17.17 4.31
C LEU A 22 -15.28 -18.59 4.01
N LEU A 23 -16.00 -19.24 4.93
CA LEU A 23 -16.61 -20.55 4.69
C LEU A 23 -17.60 -20.51 3.52
N GLY A 24 -18.33 -19.41 3.35
CA GLY A 24 -19.23 -19.19 2.23
C GLY A 24 -18.55 -19.17 0.86
N TYR A 25 -17.22 -19.07 0.75
CA TYR A 25 -16.49 -19.28 -0.51
C TYR A 25 -16.32 -20.75 -0.90
N PHE A 26 -16.38 -21.67 0.07
CA PHE A 26 -16.18 -23.10 -0.15
C PHE A 26 -17.49 -23.90 -0.22
N LEU A 27 -18.63 -23.28 0.11
CA LEU A 27 -19.92 -23.94 0.21
C LEU A 27 -20.88 -23.48 -0.91
N ASP A 28 -21.31 -24.41 -1.77
CA ASP A 28 -22.18 -24.13 -2.93
C ASP A 28 -23.69 -24.22 -2.59
N PHE A 29 -24.10 -23.63 -1.48
CA PHE A 29 -25.52 -23.53 -1.12
C PHE A 29 -26.05 -22.12 -1.38
N GLU A 30 -27.13 -22.00 -2.15
CA GLU A 30 -27.75 -20.71 -2.54
C GLU A 30 -28.01 -19.78 -1.34
N PHE A 31 -28.53 -20.33 -0.24
CA PHE A 31 -28.76 -19.58 0.99
C PHE A 31 -27.48 -18.96 1.58
N ILE A 32 -26.39 -19.71 1.63
CA ILE A 32 -25.10 -19.24 2.17
C ILE A 32 -24.51 -18.17 1.24
N GLN A 33 -24.63 -18.35 -0.07
CA GLN A 33 -24.19 -17.39 -1.07
C GLN A 33 -24.92 -16.04 -0.93
N ASN A 34 -26.23 -16.06 -0.73
CA ASN A 34 -27.03 -14.85 -0.53
C ASN A 34 -26.62 -14.08 0.73
N ILE A 35 -26.39 -14.77 1.85
CA ILE A 35 -25.94 -14.12 3.09
C ILE A 35 -24.50 -13.57 2.95
N ARG A 36 -23.61 -14.32 2.31
CA ARG A 36 -22.23 -13.87 2.02
C ARG A 36 -22.25 -12.58 1.21
N LEU A 37 -23.05 -12.52 0.15
CA LEU A 37 -23.19 -11.33 -0.69
C LEU A 37 -23.77 -10.15 0.09
N LEU A 38 -24.73 -10.39 0.99
CA LEU A 38 -25.27 -9.36 1.88
C LEU A 38 -24.17 -8.75 2.78
N PHE A 39 -23.37 -9.60 3.44
CA PHE A 39 -22.26 -9.13 4.28
C PHE A 39 -21.18 -8.42 3.47
N MET A 40 -20.83 -8.92 2.28
CA MET A 40 -19.89 -8.24 1.38
C MET A 40 -20.39 -6.87 0.94
N ARG A 41 -21.69 -6.73 0.67
CA ARG A 41 -22.30 -5.44 0.33
C ARG A 41 -22.24 -4.47 1.51
N TRP A 42 -22.53 -4.92 2.72
CA TRP A 42 -22.39 -4.07 3.91
C TRP A 42 -20.94 -3.68 4.17
N ALA A 43 -20.00 -4.61 4.02
CA ALA A 43 -18.57 -4.33 4.14
C ALA A 43 -18.12 -3.28 3.12
N ALA A 44 -18.57 -3.38 1.86
CA ALA A 44 -18.28 -2.41 0.82
C ALA A 44 -18.85 -1.01 1.14
N LEU A 45 -20.08 -0.94 1.67
CA LEU A 45 -20.69 0.33 2.10
C LEU A 45 -19.92 0.96 3.27
N LEU A 46 -19.52 0.16 4.26
CA LEU A 46 -18.72 0.63 5.39
C LEU A 46 -17.32 1.08 4.95
N ALA A 47 -16.69 0.37 4.01
CA ALA A 47 -15.41 0.77 3.43
C ALA A 47 -15.52 2.11 2.68
N ALA A 48 -16.57 2.30 1.88
CA ALA A 48 -16.84 3.56 1.20
C ALA A 48 -17.04 4.71 2.20
N ALA A 49 -17.81 4.50 3.26
CA ALA A 49 -17.99 5.49 4.33
C ALA A 49 -16.67 5.81 5.05
N ALA A 50 -15.86 4.80 5.36
CA ALA A 50 -14.54 4.98 5.97
C ALA A 50 -13.59 5.78 5.08
N LEU A 51 -13.62 5.57 3.76
CA LEU A 51 -12.86 6.37 2.81
C LEU A 51 -13.29 7.84 2.83
N LEU A 52 -14.60 8.13 2.88
CA LEU A 52 -15.10 9.50 3.00
C LEU A 52 -14.64 10.16 4.30
N VAL A 53 -14.66 9.45 5.43
CA VAL A 53 -14.14 9.95 6.71
C VAL A 53 -12.63 10.20 6.62
N GLY A 54 -11.88 9.32 5.96
CA GLY A 54 -10.45 9.50 5.71
C GLY A 54 -10.14 10.75 4.88
N LEU A 55 -10.89 10.96 3.80
CA LEU A 55 -10.80 12.16 2.95
C LEU A 55 -11.16 13.42 3.74
N ALA A 56 -12.23 13.39 4.53
CA ALA A 56 -12.64 14.51 5.37
C ALA A 56 -11.55 14.87 6.39
N ASN A 57 -10.95 13.87 7.03
CA ASN A 57 -9.83 14.08 7.95
C ASN A 57 -8.61 14.67 7.24
N LEU A 58 -8.28 14.18 6.04
CA LEU A 58 -7.17 14.70 5.24
C LEU A 58 -7.38 16.19 4.92
N VAL A 59 -8.57 16.55 4.43
CA VAL A 59 -8.93 17.94 4.14
C VAL A 59 -8.90 18.77 5.42
N GLN A 60 -9.47 18.29 6.52
CA GLN A 60 -9.49 19.02 7.80
C GLN A 60 -8.08 19.35 8.30
N VAL A 61 -7.15 18.39 8.25
CA VAL A 61 -5.76 18.59 8.69
C VAL A 61 -5.04 19.62 7.82
N HIS A 62 -5.16 19.52 6.50
CA HIS A 62 -4.47 20.41 5.57
C HIS A 62 -5.13 21.78 5.48
N TRP A 63 -6.45 21.87 5.65
CA TRP A 63 -7.19 23.12 5.72
C TRP A 63 -6.80 23.93 6.95
N ARG A 64 -6.64 23.29 8.12
CA ARG A 64 -6.12 23.95 9.32
C ARG A 64 -4.72 24.50 9.09
N LYS A 65 -3.85 23.72 8.45
CA LYS A 65 -2.47 24.12 8.12
C LYS A 65 -2.44 25.34 7.18
N LEU A 66 -3.36 25.38 6.22
CA LEU A 66 -3.55 26.51 5.30
C LEU A 66 -4.06 27.76 6.04
N SER A 67 -5.05 27.60 6.92
CA SER A 67 -5.65 28.71 7.67
C SER A 67 -4.70 29.35 8.68
N LEU A 68 -3.79 28.56 9.27
CA LEU A 68 -2.80 29.04 10.23
C LEU A 68 -1.49 29.49 9.57
N THR A 69 -1.35 29.29 8.26
CA THR A 69 -0.13 29.59 7.48
C THR A 69 1.12 28.93 8.06
N ASP A 70 0.98 27.70 8.56
CA ASP A 70 2.08 26.93 9.14
C ASP A 70 3.15 26.60 8.08
N GLU A 71 4.33 26.20 8.53
CA GLU A 71 5.44 25.83 7.65
C GLU A 71 5.04 24.75 6.62
N GLY A 72 5.21 25.08 5.33
CA GLY A 72 4.81 24.19 4.24
C GLY A 72 3.31 24.24 3.88
N TRP A 73 2.60 25.33 4.18
CA TRP A 73 1.19 25.53 3.78
C TRP A 73 0.96 25.44 2.26
N ILE A 74 1.95 25.83 1.44
CA ILE A 74 1.85 25.77 -0.03
C ILE A 74 1.60 24.33 -0.49
N TYR A 75 2.32 23.36 0.08
CA TYR A 75 2.11 21.95 -0.22
C TYR A 75 0.71 21.46 0.18
N SER A 76 0.15 22.02 1.25
CA SER A 76 -1.20 21.72 1.69
C SER A 76 -2.26 22.31 0.74
N ALA A 77 -2.03 23.52 0.22
CA ALA A 77 -2.88 24.11 -0.80
C ALA A 77 -2.86 23.30 -2.10
N VAL A 78 -1.67 22.90 -2.57
CA VAL A 78 -1.51 22.05 -3.76
C VAL A 78 -2.24 20.72 -3.57
N LEU A 79 -2.10 20.08 -2.41
CA LEU A 79 -2.79 18.83 -2.10
C LEU A 79 -4.31 18.99 -2.19
N ILE A 80 -4.88 20.00 -1.54
CA ILE A 80 -6.33 20.24 -1.54
C ILE A 80 -6.83 20.53 -2.95
N LEU A 81 -6.11 21.35 -3.72
CA LEU A 81 -6.46 21.64 -5.12
C LEU A 81 -6.41 20.39 -5.99
N ALA A 82 -5.36 19.55 -5.86
CA ALA A 82 -5.25 18.30 -6.61
C ALA A 82 -6.37 17.31 -6.23
N LEU A 83 -6.71 17.22 -4.95
CA LEU A 83 -7.82 16.38 -4.47
C LEU A 83 -9.17 16.84 -5.04
N LEU A 84 -9.44 18.14 -5.05
CA LEU A 84 -10.68 18.66 -5.62
C LEU A 84 -10.72 18.48 -7.14
N ALA A 85 -9.62 18.77 -7.84
CA ALA A 85 -9.53 18.61 -9.29
C ALA A 85 -9.78 17.16 -9.70
N THR A 86 -9.11 16.20 -9.05
CA THR A 86 -9.29 14.76 -9.33
C THR A 86 -10.69 14.28 -9.01
N LEU A 87 -11.27 14.70 -7.87
CA LEU A 87 -12.65 14.34 -7.52
C LEU A 87 -13.66 14.89 -8.52
N ILE A 88 -13.53 16.16 -8.92
CA ILE A 88 -14.43 16.80 -9.89
C ILE A 88 -14.32 16.12 -11.25
N LEU A 89 -13.10 15.85 -11.72
CA LEU A 89 -12.89 15.18 -13.01
C LEU A 89 -13.48 13.77 -13.01
N ALA A 90 -13.23 12.98 -11.96
CA ALA A 90 -13.77 11.62 -11.85
C ALA A 90 -15.31 11.60 -11.78
N LEU A 91 -15.93 12.59 -11.12
CA LEU A 91 -17.40 12.70 -11.04
C LEU A 91 -18.06 13.16 -12.35
N LEU A 92 -17.38 14.01 -13.12
CA LEU A 92 -17.93 14.56 -14.36
C LEU A 92 -17.70 13.65 -15.57
N LEU A 93 -16.49 13.12 -15.74
CA LEU A 93 -16.09 12.34 -16.90
C LEU A 93 -16.29 10.83 -16.67
N GLY A 94 -16.37 10.41 -15.42
CA GLY A 94 -16.37 9.01 -15.02
C GLY A 94 -14.94 8.49 -14.78
N PRO A 95 -14.79 7.43 -13.97
CA PRO A 95 -13.49 6.90 -13.57
C PRO A 95 -12.71 6.22 -14.72
N ASP A 96 -13.41 5.80 -15.77
CA ASP A 96 -12.83 5.07 -16.91
C ASP A 96 -12.51 5.99 -18.10
N ASP A 97 -12.67 7.31 -17.94
CA ASP A 97 -12.36 8.28 -18.99
C ASP A 97 -10.84 8.42 -19.20
N GLU A 98 -10.42 8.62 -20.46
CA GLU A 98 -9.01 8.72 -20.83
C GLU A 98 -8.28 9.84 -20.08
N VAL A 99 -8.95 10.95 -19.77
CA VAL A 99 -8.36 12.08 -19.02
C VAL A 99 -8.19 11.73 -17.55
N ALA A 100 -9.18 11.04 -16.96
CA ALA A 100 -9.09 10.56 -15.58
C ALA A 100 -7.98 9.52 -15.43
N LEU A 101 -7.92 8.56 -16.36
CA LEU A 101 -6.86 7.54 -16.43
C LEU A 101 -5.49 8.16 -16.67
N PHE A 102 -5.38 9.16 -17.55
CA PHE A 102 -4.12 9.87 -17.78
C PHE A 102 -3.56 10.49 -16.50
N ILE A 103 -4.39 11.17 -15.71
CA ILE A 103 -3.95 11.77 -14.44
C ILE A 103 -3.51 10.68 -13.46
N VAL A 104 -4.30 9.61 -13.34
CA VAL A 104 -3.97 8.48 -12.48
C VAL A 104 -2.63 7.87 -12.90
N GLU A 105 -2.47 7.47 -14.15
CA GLU A 105 -1.26 6.79 -14.61
C GLU A 105 -0.01 7.69 -14.55
N ASN A 106 -0.12 8.96 -14.95
CA ASN A 106 1.03 9.84 -15.05
C ASN A 106 1.43 10.50 -13.72
N PHE A 107 0.56 10.52 -12.71
CA PHE A 107 0.92 11.02 -11.38
C PHE A 107 1.07 9.91 -10.36
N GLN A 108 0.14 8.94 -10.32
CA GLN A 108 0.17 7.87 -9.33
C GLN A 108 1.36 6.92 -9.56
N LEU A 109 1.62 6.46 -10.79
CA LEU A 109 2.71 5.51 -11.04
C LEU A 109 4.09 6.10 -10.69
N PRO A 110 4.44 7.35 -11.06
CA PRO A 110 5.71 7.94 -10.66
C PRO A 110 5.80 8.22 -9.15
N LEU A 111 4.71 8.62 -8.50
CA LEU A 111 4.68 8.84 -7.05
C LEU A 111 4.88 7.52 -6.29
N GLU A 112 4.21 6.44 -6.69
CA GLU A 112 4.40 5.11 -6.12
C GLU A 112 5.85 4.63 -6.30
N ALA A 113 6.40 4.77 -7.51
CA ALA A 113 7.79 4.42 -7.79
C ALA A 113 8.77 5.26 -6.94
N GLY A 114 8.50 6.56 -6.77
CA GLY A 114 9.29 7.45 -5.93
C GLY A 114 9.26 7.06 -4.45
N LEU A 115 8.09 6.75 -3.91
CA LEU A 115 7.94 6.26 -2.53
C LEU A 115 8.63 4.92 -2.33
N MET A 116 8.47 3.98 -3.27
CA MET A 116 9.18 2.70 -3.24
C MET A 116 10.70 2.87 -3.35
N ALA A 117 11.17 3.83 -4.14
CA ALA A 117 12.59 4.16 -4.24
C ALA A 117 13.11 4.74 -2.93
N LEU A 118 12.38 5.67 -2.30
CA LEU A 118 12.75 6.21 -0.98
C LEU A 118 12.79 5.10 0.09
N LEU A 119 11.81 4.20 0.10
CA LEU A 119 11.79 3.04 0.99
C LEU A 119 12.97 2.10 0.71
N SER A 120 13.25 1.81 -0.55
CA SER A 120 14.38 0.96 -0.96
C SER A 120 15.71 1.56 -0.51
N VAL A 121 15.94 2.86 -0.78
CA VAL A 121 17.16 3.56 -0.38
C VAL A 121 17.28 3.63 1.14
N THR A 122 16.21 3.94 1.86
CA THR A 122 16.23 3.97 3.34
C THR A 122 16.50 2.61 3.95
N LEU A 123 15.90 1.53 3.41
CA LEU A 123 16.16 0.15 3.82
C LEU A 123 17.59 -0.28 3.49
N LEU A 124 18.09 0.08 2.32
CA LEU A 124 19.47 -0.19 1.90
C LEU A 124 20.46 0.49 2.85
N VAL A 125 20.26 1.77 3.16
CA VAL A 125 21.09 2.53 4.11
C VAL A 125 20.97 1.96 5.52
N ALA A 126 19.76 1.59 5.97
CA ALA A 126 19.54 0.95 7.27
C ALA A 126 20.24 -0.42 7.34
N GLY A 127 20.15 -1.22 6.27
CA GLY A 127 20.80 -2.51 6.12
C GLY A 127 22.32 -2.38 6.14
N PHE A 128 22.89 -1.47 5.35
CA PHE A 128 24.33 -1.16 5.40
C PHE A 128 24.78 -0.66 6.77
N ARG A 129 23.99 0.19 7.43
CA ARG A 129 24.28 0.66 8.79
C ARG A 129 24.26 -0.48 9.81
N LEU A 130 23.33 -1.43 9.68
CA LEU A 130 23.24 -2.61 10.53
C LEU A 130 24.41 -3.58 10.28
N ALA A 131 24.72 -3.84 9.00
CA ALA A 131 25.84 -4.66 8.55
C ALA A 131 27.21 -4.08 8.92
N ALA A 132 27.37 -2.74 8.87
CA ALA A 132 28.59 -2.07 9.29
C ALA A 132 28.84 -2.19 10.80
N ARG A 133 27.78 -2.34 11.61
CA ARG A 133 27.88 -2.61 13.06
C ARG A 133 28.18 -4.08 13.38
N ARG A 134 27.87 -5.01 12.48
CA ARG A 134 28.11 -6.46 12.63
C ARG A 134 28.85 -6.99 11.39
N ARG A 135 30.19 -7.05 11.47
CA ARG A 135 31.09 -7.59 10.43
C ARG A 135 30.98 -9.12 10.38
N ASP A 136 29.86 -9.63 9.88
CA ASP A 136 29.62 -11.05 9.67
C ASP A 136 29.79 -11.41 8.18
N ALA A 137 30.04 -12.67 7.85
CA ALA A 137 30.24 -13.15 6.47
C ALA A 137 29.05 -12.80 5.56
N PHE A 138 27.83 -12.83 6.13
CA PHE A 138 26.60 -12.41 5.44
C PHE A 138 26.57 -10.93 5.07
N SER A 139 27.18 -10.04 5.88
CA SER A 139 27.28 -8.60 5.58
C SER A 139 28.18 -8.33 4.38
N VAL A 140 29.28 -9.08 4.24
CA VAL A 140 30.20 -8.98 3.10
C VAL A 140 29.54 -9.51 1.83
N LEU A 141 28.83 -10.64 1.92
CA LEU A 141 28.06 -11.20 0.81
C LEU A 141 26.99 -10.20 0.35
N PHE A 142 26.21 -9.63 1.27
CA PHE A 142 25.21 -8.61 0.96
C PHE A 142 25.82 -7.38 0.28
N LEU A 143 26.96 -6.89 0.77
CA LEU A 143 27.65 -5.74 0.19
C LEU A 143 28.11 -6.03 -1.24
N ALA A 144 28.67 -7.22 -1.49
CA ALA A 144 29.09 -7.65 -2.82
C ALA A 144 27.91 -7.75 -3.78
N THR A 145 26.78 -8.34 -3.35
CA THR A 145 25.57 -8.46 -4.16
C THR A 145 24.96 -7.10 -4.45
N ALA A 146 24.89 -6.20 -3.46
CA ALA A 146 24.38 -4.85 -3.63
C ALA A 146 25.24 -4.03 -4.61
N LEU A 147 26.58 -4.17 -4.55
CA LEU A 147 27.51 -3.48 -5.44
C LEU A 147 27.38 -3.97 -6.89
N LEU A 148 27.21 -5.28 -7.08
CA LEU A 148 26.95 -5.89 -8.39
C LEU A 148 25.63 -5.41 -9.01
N VAL A 149 24.57 -5.33 -8.21
CA VAL A 149 23.27 -4.82 -8.67
C VAL A 149 23.36 -3.34 -9.04
N LEU A 150 23.99 -2.51 -8.19
CA LEU A 150 24.17 -1.08 -8.44
C LEU A 150 24.94 -0.80 -9.73
N LEU A 151 26.03 -1.55 -9.98
CA LEU A 151 26.80 -1.47 -11.22
C LEU A 151 26.01 -1.95 -12.44
N GLY A 152 25.14 -2.96 -12.26
CA GLY A 152 24.25 -3.44 -13.32
C GLY A 152 23.14 -2.44 -13.69
N THR A 153 22.72 -1.58 -12.76
CA THR A 153 21.63 -0.62 -12.94
C THR A 153 22.05 0.82 -13.26
N GLY A 154 23.34 1.17 -13.14
CA GLY A 154 23.83 2.54 -13.36
C GLY A 154 23.96 2.92 -14.86
N PRO A 155 23.75 4.19 -15.25
CA PRO A 155 23.92 4.64 -16.63
C PRO A 155 25.41 4.55 -17.06
N VAL A 156 25.69 4.02 -18.27
CA VAL A 156 27.07 3.95 -18.78
C VAL A 156 27.54 5.36 -19.13
N LEU A 157 28.56 5.82 -18.43
CA LEU A 157 29.43 6.90 -18.90
C LEU A 157 30.18 6.39 -20.14
N GLY A 158 29.65 6.59 -21.36
CA GLY A 158 30.44 6.27 -22.57
C GLY A 158 29.73 5.85 -23.86
N GLY A 159 28.40 5.94 -24.00
CA GLY A 159 27.72 6.00 -25.31
C GLY A 159 27.79 4.79 -26.26
N ALA A 160 28.59 3.75 -25.98
CA ALA A 160 28.71 2.55 -26.82
C ALA A 160 28.18 1.32 -26.07
N GLU A 161 26.86 1.17 -25.98
CA GLU A 161 26.25 -0.03 -25.43
C GLU A 161 26.12 -1.12 -26.51
N GLY A 162 26.89 -2.19 -26.38
CA GLY A 162 26.64 -3.44 -27.12
C GLY A 162 25.24 -4.00 -26.80
N GLN A 163 24.60 -4.66 -27.77
CA GLN A 163 23.27 -5.29 -27.63
C GLN A 163 23.12 -6.09 -26.32
N VAL A 164 24.15 -6.84 -25.94
CA VAL A 164 24.19 -7.66 -24.71
C VAL A 164 24.00 -6.84 -23.43
N MET A 165 24.57 -5.63 -23.35
CA MET A 165 24.42 -4.76 -22.17
C MET A 165 23.00 -4.19 -22.08
N ARG A 166 22.37 -3.88 -23.21
CA ARG A 166 20.96 -3.44 -23.28
C ARG A 166 20.01 -4.56 -22.87
N ASP A 167 20.24 -5.79 -23.35
CA ASP A 167 19.40 -6.95 -23.02
C ASP A 167 19.52 -7.35 -21.54
N LEU A 168 20.74 -7.32 -20.99
CA LEU A 168 20.96 -7.54 -19.55
C LEU A 168 20.25 -6.49 -18.69
N ARG A 169 20.26 -5.22 -19.09
CA ARG A 169 19.55 -4.13 -18.39
C ARG A 169 18.04 -4.26 -18.48
N ALA A 170 17.53 -4.56 -19.67
CA ALA A 170 16.11 -4.83 -19.86
C ALA A 170 15.67 -6.02 -19.01
N TRP A 171 16.48 -7.08 -18.94
CA TRP A 171 16.23 -8.24 -18.09
C TRP A 171 16.27 -7.88 -16.60
N ILE A 172 17.27 -7.11 -16.12
CA ILE A 172 17.32 -6.65 -14.72
C ILE A 172 16.10 -5.77 -14.41
N ALA A 173 15.78 -4.78 -15.25
CA ALA A 173 14.64 -3.90 -15.03
C ALA A 173 13.31 -4.68 -15.03
N GLN A 174 13.09 -5.56 -16.00
CA GLN A 174 11.83 -6.30 -16.11
C GLN A 174 11.70 -7.45 -15.12
N VAL A 175 12.79 -8.10 -14.72
CA VAL A 175 12.73 -9.25 -13.81
C VAL A 175 12.93 -8.83 -12.35
N TRP A 176 13.92 -7.98 -12.07
CA TRP A 176 14.24 -7.59 -10.69
C TRP A 176 13.38 -6.43 -10.21
N SER A 177 13.20 -5.37 -11.00
CA SER A 177 12.37 -4.23 -10.57
C SER A 177 10.90 -4.64 -10.49
N ALA A 178 10.37 -5.29 -11.54
CA ALA A 178 9.00 -5.81 -11.50
C ALA A 178 8.84 -6.93 -10.46
N GLY A 179 9.87 -7.73 -10.21
CA GLY A 179 9.91 -8.72 -9.13
C GLY A 179 9.80 -8.06 -7.75
N GLY A 180 10.50 -6.95 -7.52
CA GLY A 180 10.40 -6.15 -6.30
C GLY A 180 9.00 -5.56 -6.09
N ALA A 181 8.42 -4.95 -7.13
CA ALA A 181 7.06 -4.41 -7.06
C ALA A 181 6.01 -5.50 -6.74
N ARG A 182 6.11 -6.66 -7.39
CA ARG A 182 5.26 -7.84 -7.10
C ARG A 182 5.50 -8.36 -5.69
N GLY A 183 6.75 -8.38 -5.21
CA GLY A 183 7.10 -8.76 -3.85
C GLY A 183 6.48 -7.84 -2.80
N ILE A 184 6.48 -6.52 -3.03
CA ILE A 184 5.81 -5.54 -2.16
C ILE A 184 4.30 -5.77 -2.16
N ALA A 185 3.67 -5.94 -3.32
CA ALA A 185 2.24 -6.21 -3.42
C ALA A 185 1.84 -7.48 -2.65
N LEU A 186 2.61 -8.55 -2.80
CA LEU A 186 2.42 -9.78 -2.02
C LEU A 186 2.63 -9.56 -0.52
N GLY A 187 3.65 -8.79 -0.13
CA GLY A 187 3.92 -8.45 1.26
C GLY A 187 2.78 -7.65 1.91
N VAL A 188 2.23 -6.67 1.20
CA VAL A 188 1.07 -5.89 1.65
C VAL A 188 -0.17 -6.78 1.76
N ALA A 189 -0.42 -7.65 0.78
CA ALA A 189 -1.53 -8.60 0.82
C ALA A 189 -1.40 -9.56 2.02
N LEU A 190 -0.20 -10.10 2.26
CA LEU A 190 0.08 -10.96 3.41
C LEU A 190 -0.06 -10.20 4.74
N GLY A 191 0.39 -8.94 4.81
CA GLY A 191 0.23 -8.10 6.00
C GLY A 191 -1.24 -7.80 6.32
N ALA A 192 -2.03 -7.46 5.29
CA ALA A 192 -3.46 -7.19 5.43
C ALA A 192 -4.23 -8.46 5.84
N THR A 193 -3.96 -9.60 5.19
CA THR A 193 -4.56 -10.89 5.57
C THR A 193 -4.15 -11.34 6.96
N THR A 194 -2.89 -11.14 7.37
CA THR A 194 -2.43 -11.44 8.72
C THR A 194 -3.15 -10.58 9.76
N THR A 195 -3.31 -9.27 9.49
CA THR A 195 -4.08 -8.37 10.36
C THR A 195 -5.54 -8.82 10.47
N GLY A 196 -6.16 -9.17 9.34
CA GLY A 196 -7.50 -9.75 9.31
C GLY A 196 -7.60 -11.03 10.13
N LEU A 197 -6.67 -11.98 9.94
CA LEU A 197 -6.60 -13.24 10.69
C LEU A 197 -6.42 -13.02 12.19
N ARG A 198 -5.61 -12.05 12.62
CA ARG A 198 -5.46 -11.71 14.04
C ARG A 198 -6.77 -11.21 14.65
N VAL A 199 -7.55 -10.44 13.91
CA VAL A 199 -8.89 -10.02 14.34
C VAL A 199 -9.85 -11.21 14.38
N LEU A 200 -9.82 -12.08 13.36
CA LEU A 200 -10.67 -13.29 13.32
C LEU A 200 -10.35 -14.29 14.44
N LEU A 201 -9.08 -14.43 14.80
CA LEU A 201 -8.65 -15.29 15.90
C LEU A 201 -8.81 -14.62 17.27
N GLY A 202 -9.26 -13.35 17.31
CA GLY A 202 -9.46 -12.58 18.53
C GLY A 202 -8.16 -12.19 19.24
N ALA A 203 -7.02 -12.28 18.55
CA ALA A 203 -5.71 -11.85 19.04
C ALA A 203 -5.62 -10.32 19.13
N ASP A 204 -6.18 -9.62 18.12
CA ASP A 204 -6.32 -8.16 18.14
C ASP A 204 -7.79 -7.78 18.43
N ARG A 205 -7.99 -6.96 19.47
CA ARG A 205 -9.32 -6.47 19.90
C ARG A 205 -9.47 -4.97 19.64
N PRO A 206 -9.94 -4.54 18.46
CA PRO A 206 -10.05 -3.13 18.11
C PRO A 206 -11.06 -2.34 18.98
N TYR A 207 -11.95 -3.02 19.69
CA TYR A 207 -13.01 -2.42 20.51
C TYR A 207 -12.73 -2.45 22.03
N GLY A 208 -11.49 -2.72 22.44
CA GLY A 208 -11.08 -2.74 23.85
C GLY A 208 -10.20 -1.56 24.20
N SER A 209 -10.80 -0.40 24.47
CA SER A 209 -10.20 0.63 25.33
C SER A 209 -10.75 0.54 26.75
#